data_AF-A0A1Q9XIK4-F1
#
_entry.id   AF-A0A1Q9XIK4-F1
#
_cell.length_a   1.000
_cell.length_b   1.000
_cell.length_c   1.000
_cell.angle_alpha   90.00
_cell.angle_beta   90.00
_cell.angle_gamma   90.00
#
_symmetry.space_group_name_H-M   'P 1'
#
loop_
_entity.id
_entity.type
_entity.pdbx_description
1 polymer ?
#
loop_
_entity_poly.entity_id
_entity_poly.type
_entity_poly.pdbx_seq_one_letter_code
_entity_poly.pdbx_strand_id
1 'polypeptide(L)'
;MAKESPGSKPTPKKTPSKPVAKKAAGSSARARNTVKVHNAEVVLTALQVRFVEEYLVDLNATQAAIRAGYSAKTAGVVGCENLTKPNIQAAIADARRKQQERTEITADRVLREAWNQVTADARELTELIVVCCRHCHGDGHLRQRTQIERDYAYALWVSEGEDPDAFPEDGGVGFDSNREPHANCPECGGHGYPRVVLKDTRKLSRGAASLFAGVKQTKFGIEIQMHSKDAAMEKLFKHLGLYEKDNQQRVDPLASLLHTIANGNSNGFKPVKHDPEHGED
;
A
#
# COMPACT_ATOMS: atom_id res chain seq x y z
N MET A 1 52.30 38.19 45.96
CA MET A 1 50.99 38.08 45.29
C MET A 1 49.99 37.59 46.33
N ALA A 2 49.13 38.50 46.78
CA ALA A 2 48.23 38.31 47.92
C ALA A 2 47.12 37.30 47.60
N LYS A 3 46.83 36.42 48.57
CA LYS A 3 45.65 35.54 48.58
C LYS A 3 44.55 36.28 49.34
N GLU A 4 43.42 36.56 48.68
CA GLU A 4 42.20 37.06 49.32
C GLU A 4 41.15 35.96 49.46
N SER A 5 40.45 36.04 50.59
CA SER A 5 39.44 35.14 51.15
C SER A 5 38.07 35.19 50.43
N PRO A 6 37.15 34.23 50.67
CA PRO A 6 35.96 34.02 49.86
C PRO A 6 34.80 34.95 50.25
N GLY A 7 34.17 35.58 49.25
CA GLY A 7 32.99 36.44 49.42
C GLY A 7 31.67 35.65 49.46
N SER A 8 30.87 35.89 50.49
CA SER A 8 29.54 35.32 50.74
C SER A 8 28.49 35.75 49.70
N LYS A 9 27.63 34.83 49.27
CA LYS A 9 26.41 35.14 48.50
C LYS A 9 25.28 35.61 49.42
N PRO A 10 24.69 36.80 49.21
CA PRO A 10 23.50 37.24 49.93
C PRO A 10 22.21 36.74 49.25
N THR A 11 21.29 36.18 50.05
CA THR A 11 19.91 35.82 49.70
C THR A 11 19.02 37.06 49.53
N PRO A 12 18.13 37.12 48.52
CA PRO A 12 17.04 38.10 48.49
C PRO A 12 15.68 37.53 48.94
N LYS A 13 14.93 38.43 49.57
CA LYS A 13 13.74 38.30 50.42
C LYS A 13 12.44 37.91 49.70
N LYS A 14 11.53 37.28 50.45
CA LYS A 14 10.10 37.11 50.14
C LYS A 14 9.39 38.48 50.02
N THR A 15 8.43 38.57 49.10
CA THR A 15 7.42 39.63 49.00
C THR A 15 6.02 39.03 48.73
N PRO A 16 4.94 39.76 49.09
CA PRO A 16 3.74 39.19 49.71
C PRO A 16 2.61 38.82 48.73
N SER A 17 1.76 37.89 49.18
CA SER A 17 0.52 37.45 48.53
C SER A 17 -0.52 38.58 48.40
N LYS A 18 -1.14 38.70 47.21
CA LYS A 18 -2.35 39.51 46.98
C LYS A 18 -3.59 38.62 46.72
N PRO A 19 -4.79 39.13 46.99
CA PRO A 19 -5.92 38.35 47.47
C PRO A 19 -6.75 37.68 46.37
N VAL A 20 -7.40 36.58 46.77
CA VAL A 20 -8.38 35.81 46.01
C VAL A 20 -9.58 36.70 45.66
N ALA A 21 -9.80 36.94 44.37
CA ALA A 21 -11.05 37.48 43.86
C ALA A 21 -12.01 36.32 43.57
N LYS A 22 -13.09 36.21 44.35
CA LYS A 22 -14.25 35.38 44.02
C LYS A 22 -14.87 35.90 42.73
N LYS A 23 -15.08 35.03 41.73
CA LYS A 23 -15.94 35.35 40.57
C LYS A 23 -17.04 34.31 40.40
N ALA A 24 -18.22 34.88 40.19
CA ALA A 24 -19.57 34.34 40.23
C ALA A 24 -19.81 33.00 39.53
N ALA A 25 -20.66 32.18 40.15
CA ALA A 25 -21.38 31.10 39.51
C ALA A 25 -22.34 31.69 38.46
N GLY A 26 -21.98 31.54 37.19
CA GLY A 26 -22.85 31.81 36.05
C GLY A 26 -23.06 30.50 35.28
N SER A 27 -24.29 29.98 35.31
CA SER A 27 -24.74 28.82 34.52
C SER A 27 -24.61 29.15 33.02
N SER A 28 -23.53 28.68 32.37
CA SER A 28 -23.41 28.72 30.92
C SER A 28 -24.12 27.50 30.33
N ALA A 29 -25.32 27.72 29.79
CA ALA A 29 -25.97 26.76 28.92
C ALA A 29 -25.08 26.54 27.69
N ARG A 30 -24.43 25.38 27.58
CA ARG A 30 -23.63 24.99 26.41
C ARG A 30 -24.52 25.00 25.17
N ALA A 31 -24.22 25.90 24.23
CA ALA A 31 -24.80 25.88 22.88
C ALA A 31 -24.59 24.49 22.26
N ARG A 32 -25.69 23.82 21.92
CA ARG A 32 -25.69 22.51 21.26
C ARG A 32 -25.87 22.75 19.77
N ASN A 33 -24.98 22.19 18.95
CA ASN A 33 -25.08 22.23 17.50
C ASN A 33 -25.73 20.92 17.03
N THR A 34 -26.87 21.01 16.36
CA THR A 34 -27.51 19.84 15.76
C THR A 34 -26.78 19.47 14.47
N VAL A 35 -26.21 18.27 14.41
CA VAL A 35 -25.63 17.72 13.18
C VAL A 35 -26.59 16.68 12.64
N LYS A 36 -27.08 16.88 11.41
CA LYS A 36 -27.93 15.89 10.75
C LYS A 36 -27.08 14.69 10.35
N VAL A 37 -27.27 13.59 11.07
CA VAL A 37 -26.74 12.26 10.78
C VAL A 37 -27.93 11.42 10.32
N HIS A 38 -27.86 10.76 9.16
CA HIS A 38 -28.90 9.91 8.57
C HIS A 38 -30.25 9.81 9.31
N ASN A 39 -31.22 10.66 8.93
CA ASN A 39 -32.62 10.64 9.37
C ASN A 39 -32.91 10.60 10.89
N ALA A 40 -31.90 10.77 11.75
CA ALA A 40 -32.06 10.95 13.18
C ALA A 40 -31.27 12.19 13.61
N GLU A 41 -31.94 13.18 14.19
CA GLU A 41 -31.27 14.39 14.67
C GLU A 41 -30.37 14.06 15.85
N VAL A 42 -29.07 13.88 15.59
CA VAL A 42 -28.08 13.66 16.62
C VAL A 42 -27.62 15.02 17.14
N VAL A 43 -27.98 15.31 18.39
CA VAL A 43 -27.57 16.54 19.07
C VAL A 43 -26.14 16.37 19.57
N LEU A 44 -25.19 17.06 18.94
CA LEU A 44 -23.79 17.10 19.37
C LEU A 44 -23.47 18.46 20.01
N THR A 45 -22.56 18.45 20.96
CA THR A 45 -21.97 19.71 21.45
C THR A 45 -20.92 20.20 20.46
N ALA A 46 -20.65 21.51 20.42
CA ALA A 46 -19.62 22.08 19.54
C ALA A 46 -18.24 21.41 19.70
N LEU A 47 -17.89 21.00 20.93
CA LEU A 47 -16.64 20.27 21.22
C LEU A 47 -16.66 18.85 20.61
N GLN A 48 -17.80 18.18 20.62
CA GLN A 48 -17.94 16.84 20.03
C GLN A 48 -17.93 16.90 18.50
N VAL A 49 -18.53 17.93 17.89
CA VAL A 49 -18.44 18.14 16.43
C VAL A 49 -16.98 18.30 16.01
N ARG A 50 -16.24 19.18 16.70
CA ARG A 50 -14.83 19.37 16.39
C ARG A 50 -13.98 18.14 16.68
N PHE A 51 -14.34 17.36 17.71
CA PHE A 51 -13.71 16.05 17.94
C PHE A 51 -13.89 15.09 16.77
N VAL A 52 -15.09 15.01 16.19
CA VAL A 52 -15.36 14.16 15.02
C VAL A 52 -14.49 14.59 13.83
N GLU A 53 -14.45 15.88 13.54
CA GLU A 53 -13.63 16.44 12.44
C GLU A 53 -12.14 16.12 12.63
N GLU A 54 -11.61 16.38 13.82
CA GLU A 54 -10.20 16.16 14.16
C GLU A 54 -9.82 14.68 14.22
N TYR A 55 -10.76 13.81 14.60
CA TYR A 55 -10.55 12.37 14.65
C TYR A 55 -10.41 11.77 13.24
N LEU A 56 -11.09 12.34 12.24
CA LEU A 56 -10.98 11.86 10.85
C LEU A 56 -9.64 12.17 10.17
N VAL A 57 -8.81 13.04 10.77
CA VAL A 57 -7.52 13.40 10.22
C VAL A 57 -6.49 12.29 10.42
N ASP A 58 -6.37 11.76 11.63
CA ASP A 58 -5.32 10.81 12.03
C ASP A 58 -5.83 9.57 12.76
N LEU A 59 -7.15 9.45 12.96
CA LEU A 59 -7.80 8.37 13.72
C LEU A 59 -7.24 8.21 15.14
N ASN A 60 -6.66 9.27 15.71
CA ASN A 60 -6.09 9.28 17.04
C ASN A 60 -7.03 9.98 18.03
N ALA A 61 -7.65 9.20 18.92
CA ALA A 61 -8.64 9.70 19.87
C ALA A 61 -8.08 10.79 20.82
N THR A 62 -6.87 10.59 21.32
CA THR A 62 -6.23 11.51 22.27
C THR A 62 -5.89 12.84 21.61
N GLN A 63 -5.27 12.80 20.42
CA GLN A 63 -4.89 14.02 19.70
C GLN A 63 -6.12 14.77 19.19
N ALA A 64 -7.13 14.05 18.70
CA ALA A 64 -8.40 14.66 18.31
C ALA A 64 -9.08 15.39 19.47
N ALA A 65 -9.05 14.83 20.68
CA ALA A 65 -9.59 15.50 21.86
C ALA A 65 -8.81 16.78 22.23
N ILE A 66 -7.48 16.76 22.13
CA ILE A 66 -6.66 17.96 22.37
C ILE A 66 -7.01 19.06 21.37
N ARG A 67 -7.03 18.75 20.06
CA ARG A 67 -7.32 19.72 18.99
C ARG A 67 -8.76 20.23 19.05
N ALA A 68 -9.72 19.39 19.47
CA ALA A 68 -11.11 19.80 19.68
C ALA A 68 -11.30 20.84 20.80
N GLY A 69 -10.34 20.94 21.73
CA GLY A 69 -10.33 21.88 22.85
C GLY A 69 -10.64 21.25 24.20
N TYR A 70 -10.52 19.93 24.35
CA TYR A 70 -10.56 19.28 25.66
C TYR A 70 -9.26 19.51 26.44
N SER A 71 -9.34 19.41 27.77
CA SER A 71 -8.15 19.52 28.62
C SER A 71 -7.11 18.46 28.25
N ALA A 72 -5.88 18.89 27.97
CA ALA A 72 -4.78 17.99 27.64
C ALA A 72 -4.55 16.91 28.73
N LYS A 73 -4.83 17.23 30.00
CA LYS A 73 -4.68 16.29 31.11
C LYS A 73 -5.70 15.14 31.08
N THR A 74 -6.87 15.35 30.48
CA THR A 74 -7.96 14.36 30.42
C THR A 74 -8.27 13.90 29.00
N ALA A 75 -7.56 14.40 27.99
CA ALA A 75 -7.84 14.15 26.58
C ALA A 75 -7.83 12.66 26.21
N GLY A 76 -6.94 11.86 26.79
CA GLY A 76 -6.91 10.41 26.54
C GLY A 76 -8.19 9.72 27.00
N VAL A 77 -8.63 9.99 28.24
CA VAL A 77 -9.86 9.41 28.81
C VAL A 77 -11.08 9.90 28.03
N VAL A 78 -11.17 11.20 27.77
CA VAL A 78 -12.30 11.79 27.06
C VAL A 78 -12.37 11.34 25.60
N GLY A 79 -11.22 11.16 24.94
CA GLY A 79 -11.15 10.62 23.58
C GLY A 79 -11.73 9.21 23.50
N CYS A 80 -11.30 8.31 24.40
CA CYS A 80 -11.85 6.96 24.50
C CYS A 80 -13.36 6.97 24.82
N GLU A 81 -13.78 7.79 25.78
CA GLU A 81 -15.19 7.94 26.15
C GLU A 81 -16.04 8.50 25.00
N ASN A 82 -15.50 9.43 24.20
CA ASN A 82 -16.22 9.96 23.05
C ASN A 82 -16.38 8.90 21.94
N LEU A 83 -15.41 8.00 21.76
CA LEU A 83 -15.52 6.91 20.79
C LEU A 83 -16.54 5.83 21.18
N THR A 84 -16.93 5.71 22.45
CA THR A 84 -17.96 4.74 22.87
C THR A 84 -19.37 5.29 22.79
N LYS A 85 -19.55 6.61 22.71
CA LYS A 85 -20.86 7.25 22.64
C LYS A 85 -21.53 7.00 21.28
N PRO A 86 -22.73 6.37 21.23
CA PRO A 86 -23.41 6.04 19.97
C PRO A 86 -23.63 7.24 19.05
N ASN A 87 -23.96 8.40 19.63
CA ASN A 87 -24.17 9.66 18.89
C ASN A 87 -22.91 10.11 18.14
N ILE A 88 -21.74 9.99 18.78
CA ILE A 88 -20.46 10.39 18.19
C ILE A 88 -20.02 9.33 17.17
N GLN A 89 -20.20 8.03 17.47
CA GLN A 89 -19.95 6.96 16.51
C GLN A 89 -20.77 7.13 15.23
N ALA A 90 -22.05 7.43 15.35
CA ALA A 90 -22.93 7.70 14.21
C ALA A 90 -22.44 8.90 13.38
N ALA A 91 -22.01 9.97 14.05
CA ALA A 91 -21.46 11.15 13.37
C ALA A 91 -20.11 10.87 12.69
N ILE A 92 -19.24 10.07 13.29
CA ILE A 92 -17.99 9.61 12.67
C ILE A 92 -18.30 8.76 11.43
N ALA A 93 -19.24 7.83 11.52
CA ALA A 93 -19.65 6.99 10.39
C ALA A 93 -20.22 7.84 9.24
N ASP A 94 -21.06 8.83 9.55
CA ASP A 94 -21.62 9.77 8.59
C ASP A 94 -20.57 10.62 7.90
N ALA A 95 -19.65 11.19 8.68
CA ALA A 95 -18.57 12.01 8.18
C ALA A 95 -17.55 11.18 7.35
N ARG A 96 -17.27 9.92 7.74
CA ARG A 96 -16.49 8.98 6.91
C ARG A 96 -17.18 8.70 5.58
N ARG A 97 -18.49 8.47 5.58
CA ARG A 97 -19.24 8.21 4.36
C ARG A 97 -19.24 9.43 3.43
N LYS A 98 -19.50 10.63 3.95
CA LYS A 98 -19.37 11.90 3.19
C LYS A 98 -17.97 12.10 2.63
N GLN A 99 -16.93 11.72 3.38
CA GLN A 99 -15.55 11.77 2.90
C GLN A 99 -15.33 10.79 1.74
N GLN A 100 -15.82 9.55 1.86
CA GLN A 100 -15.76 8.53 0.80
C GLN A 100 -16.54 8.96 -0.46
N GLU A 101 -17.71 9.57 -0.29
CA GLU A 101 -18.51 10.15 -1.39
C GLU A 101 -17.73 11.27 -2.09
N ARG A 102 -17.09 12.17 -1.33
CA ARG A 102 -16.31 13.29 -1.89
C ARG A 102 -15.04 12.84 -2.61
N THR A 103 -14.34 11.84 -2.09
CA THR A 103 -13.09 11.36 -2.69
C THR A 103 -13.30 10.29 -3.74
N GLU A 104 -14.51 9.74 -3.85
CA GLU A 104 -14.84 8.59 -4.68
C GLU A 104 -13.93 7.37 -4.41
N ILE A 105 -13.32 7.31 -3.22
CA ILE A 105 -12.50 6.19 -2.77
C ILE A 105 -13.40 5.25 -1.98
N THR A 106 -14.04 4.32 -2.68
CA THR A 106 -14.80 3.24 -2.07
C THR A 106 -13.90 2.05 -1.76
N ALA A 107 -14.30 1.21 -0.79
CA ALA A 107 -13.61 -0.05 -0.52
C ALA A 107 -13.50 -0.90 -1.80
N ASP A 108 -14.59 -1.01 -2.56
CA ASP A 108 -14.62 -1.74 -3.83
C ASP A 108 -13.62 -1.20 -4.86
N ARG A 109 -13.42 0.12 -4.92
CA ARG A 109 -12.43 0.72 -5.83
C ARG A 109 -11.01 0.34 -5.43
N VAL A 110 -10.69 0.39 -4.15
CA VAL A 110 -9.35 0.01 -3.63
C VAL A 110 -9.10 -1.49 -3.83
N LEU A 111 -10.10 -2.33 -3.60
CA LEU A 111 -10.00 -3.78 -3.80
C LEU A 111 -9.82 -4.13 -5.27
N ARG A 112 -10.56 -3.45 -6.16
CA ARG A 112 -10.41 -3.61 -7.61
C ARG A 112 -9.01 -3.22 -8.08
N GLU A 113 -8.45 -2.15 -7.52
CA GLU A 113 -7.09 -1.73 -7.84
C GLU A 113 -6.05 -2.76 -7.36
N ALA A 114 -6.18 -3.25 -6.13
CA ALA A 114 -5.32 -4.32 -5.63
C ALA A 114 -5.46 -5.60 -6.49
N TRP A 115 -6.67 -5.94 -6.94
CA TRP A 115 -6.89 -7.07 -7.83
C TRP A 115 -6.23 -6.88 -9.20
N ASN A 116 -6.33 -5.67 -9.78
CA ASN A 116 -5.66 -5.33 -11.04
C ASN A 116 -4.15 -5.51 -10.93
N GLN A 117 -3.53 -5.08 -9.82
CA GLN A 117 -2.09 -5.26 -9.58
C GLN A 117 -1.67 -6.73 -9.55
N VAL A 118 -2.43 -7.57 -8.85
CA VAL A 118 -2.14 -9.00 -8.72
C VAL A 118 -2.25 -9.71 -10.07
N THR A 119 -3.31 -9.41 -10.81
CA THR A 119 -3.64 -10.08 -12.08
C THR A 119 -2.91 -9.53 -13.29
N ALA A 120 -2.27 -8.36 -13.19
CA ALA A 120 -1.53 -7.72 -14.27
C ALA A 120 -0.43 -8.62 -14.86
N ASP A 121 -0.30 -8.67 -16.19
CA ASP A 121 0.82 -9.36 -16.82
C ASP A 121 2.06 -8.45 -16.84
N ALA A 122 3.15 -8.90 -16.19
CA ALA A 122 4.40 -8.15 -16.15
C ALA A 122 5.06 -8.04 -17.54
N ARG A 123 4.73 -8.94 -18.47
CA ARG A 123 5.25 -8.91 -19.85
C ARG A 123 4.77 -7.71 -20.66
N GLU A 124 3.70 -7.04 -20.21
CA GLU A 124 3.26 -5.77 -20.77
C GLU A 124 4.20 -4.60 -20.42
N LEU A 125 5.11 -4.77 -19.46
CA LEU A 125 6.10 -3.78 -19.06
C LEU A 125 7.49 -4.12 -19.59
N THR A 126 7.93 -5.36 -19.38
CA THR A 126 9.24 -5.84 -19.78
C THR A 126 9.12 -7.21 -20.45
N GLU A 127 9.77 -7.37 -21.59
CA GLU A 127 9.79 -8.62 -22.33
C GLU A 127 11.23 -9.05 -22.60
N LEU A 128 11.49 -10.35 -22.46
CA LEU A 128 12.68 -10.98 -23.01
C LEU A 128 12.27 -11.69 -24.30
N ILE A 129 12.57 -11.07 -25.45
CA ILE A 129 12.36 -11.70 -26.75
C ILE A 129 13.63 -12.41 -27.21
N VAL A 130 13.45 -13.41 -28.06
CA VAL A 130 14.55 -14.06 -28.76
C VAL A 130 14.52 -13.59 -30.21
N VAL A 131 15.62 -12.99 -30.66
CA VAL A 131 15.79 -12.45 -32.01
C VAL A 131 16.70 -13.35 -32.84
N CYS A 132 16.50 -13.39 -34.16
CA CYS A 132 17.39 -14.13 -35.04
C CYS A 132 18.79 -13.49 -35.12
N CYS A 133 19.82 -14.32 -35.36
CA CYS A 133 21.15 -13.81 -35.66
C CYS A 133 21.22 -13.30 -37.10
N ARG A 134 22.29 -12.57 -37.44
CA ARG A 134 22.51 -12.05 -38.80
C ARG A 134 22.70 -13.13 -39.88
N HIS A 135 22.91 -14.38 -39.49
CA HIS A 135 23.16 -15.50 -40.38
C HIS A 135 21.97 -16.45 -40.49
N CYS A 136 20.91 -16.24 -39.70
CA CYS A 136 19.76 -17.14 -39.67
C CYS A 136 19.09 -17.29 -41.03
N HIS A 137 18.86 -16.16 -41.70
CA HIS A 137 18.07 -16.09 -42.92
C HIS A 137 18.86 -15.57 -44.13
N GLY A 138 20.18 -15.55 -44.03
CA GLY A 138 21.05 -15.19 -45.15
C GLY A 138 21.26 -16.39 -46.07
N ASP A 139 21.50 -16.13 -47.34
CA ASP A 139 21.76 -17.17 -48.34
C ASP A 139 22.98 -18.00 -47.92
N GLY A 140 22.81 -19.32 -47.83
CA GLY A 140 23.86 -20.23 -47.34
C GLY A 140 24.29 -19.98 -45.89
N HIS A 141 23.47 -19.32 -45.07
CA HIS A 141 23.83 -18.82 -43.74
C HIS A 141 24.98 -17.82 -43.72
N LEU A 142 25.22 -17.12 -44.84
CA LEU A 142 26.12 -15.97 -44.86
C LEU A 142 25.47 -14.77 -44.16
N ARG A 143 26.27 -13.76 -43.81
CA ARG A 143 25.83 -12.61 -43.04
C ARG A 143 24.86 -11.76 -43.87
N GLN A 144 23.62 -11.66 -43.41
CA GLN A 144 22.61 -10.81 -44.02
C GLN A 144 22.81 -9.33 -43.63
N ARG A 145 22.65 -8.43 -44.59
CA ARG A 145 22.72 -6.98 -44.43
C ARG A 145 21.32 -6.35 -44.48
N THR A 146 21.18 -5.15 -43.90
CA THR A 146 20.03 -4.29 -44.27
C THR A 146 20.31 -3.63 -45.62
N GLN A 147 19.27 -3.14 -46.29
CA GLN A 147 19.45 -2.43 -47.56
C GLN A 147 20.41 -1.24 -47.42
N ILE A 148 20.26 -0.47 -46.33
CA ILE A 148 21.11 0.69 -46.03
C ILE A 148 22.57 0.27 -45.84
N GLU A 149 22.82 -0.83 -45.10
CA GLU A 149 24.17 -1.36 -44.91
C GLU A 149 24.81 -1.79 -46.23
N ARG A 150 24.04 -2.43 -47.11
CA ARG A 150 24.51 -2.87 -48.43
C ARG A 150 24.80 -1.68 -49.34
N ASP A 151 23.91 -0.70 -49.42
CA ASP A 151 24.10 0.48 -50.27
C ASP A 151 25.30 1.32 -49.81
N TYR A 152 25.51 1.43 -48.49
CA TYR A 152 26.70 2.08 -47.94
C TYR A 152 27.98 1.32 -48.29
N ALA A 153 28.00 -0.01 -48.12
CA ALA A 153 29.15 -0.84 -48.47
C ALA A 153 29.46 -0.79 -49.97
N TYR A 154 28.43 -0.79 -50.81
CA TYR A 154 28.56 -0.67 -52.26
C TYR A 154 29.09 0.70 -52.67
N ALA A 155 28.59 1.79 -52.07
CA ALA A 155 29.10 3.13 -52.35
C ALA A 155 30.57 3.28 -51.97
N LEU A 156 30.99 2.70 -50.83
CA LEU A 156 32.38 2.68 -50.41
C LEU A 156 33.25 1.89 -51.40
N TRP A 157 32.83 0.68 -51.76
CA TRP A 157 33.49 -0.20 -52.74
C TRP A 157 33.77 0.53 -54.07
N VAL A 158 32.75 1.17 -54.64
CA VAL A 158 32.89 1.95 -55.88
C VAL A 158 33.82 3.15 -55.68
N SER A 159 33.76 3.82 -54.53
CA SER A 159 34.64 4.96 -54.24
C SER A 159 36.11 4.58 -54.06
N GLU A 160 36.38 3.35 -53.62
CA GLU A 160 37.72 2.78 -53.51
C GLU A 160 38.29 2.34 -54.86
N GLY A 161 37.48 2.39 -55.92
CA GLY A 161 37.88 2.07 -57.30
C GLY A 161 37.78 0.58 -57.64
N GLU A 162 37.08 -0.19 -56.80
CA GLU A 162 36.83 -1.62 -57.03
C GLU A 162 35.74 -1.83 -58.10
N ASP A 163 35.75 -3.00 -58.74
CA ASP A 163 34.81 -3.36 -59.82
C ASP A 163 33.37 -3.52 -59.29
N PRO A 164 32.40 -2.71 -59.75
CA PRO A 164 31.00 -2.80 -59.30
C PRO A 164 30.36 -4.17 -59.49
N ASP A 165 30.71 -4.89 -60.56
CA ASP A 165 30.14 -6.20 -60.89
C ASP A 165 30.69 -7.33 -59.98
N ALA A 166 31.81 -7.06 -59.29
CA ALA A 166 32.46 -7.99 -58.38
C ALA A 166 32.06 -7.78 -56.90
N PHE A 167 31.08 -6.93 -56.62
CA PHE A 167 30.67 -6.60 -55.25
C PHE A 167 30.16 -7.83 -54.48
N PRO A 168 30.72 -8.15 -53.30
CA PRO A 168 30.24 -9.27 -52.48
C PRO A 168 28.88 -8.98 -51.85
N GLU A 169 27.83 -9.60 -52.38
CA GLU A 169 26.46 -9.48 -51.84
C GLU A 169 26.25 -10.24 -50.50
N ASP A 170 27.24 -11.03 -50.06
CA ASP A 170 27.21 -11.86 -48.85
C ASP A 170 25.94 -12.72 -48.76
N GLY A 171 25.28 -12.77 -47.60
CA GLY A 171 24.00 -13.47 -47.38
C GLY A 171 22.78 -12.67 -47.83
N GLY A 172 22.97 -11.69 -48.71
CA GLY A 172 21.90 -10.86 -49.27
C GLY A 172 21.40 -9.75 -48.34
N VAL A 173 20.39 -9.03 -48.83
CA VAL A 173 19.71 -7.93 -48.14
C VAL A 173 18.42 -8.40 -47.46
N GLY A 174 17.88 -7.58 -46.55
CA GLY A 174 16.59 -7.84 -45.92
C GLY A 174 16.66 -8.39 -44.49
N PHE A 175 17.78 -8.15 -43.80
CA PHE A 175 17.91 -8.51 -42.39
C PHE A 175 16.83 -7.84 -41.53
N ASP A 176 16.02 -8.66 -40.87
CA ASP A 176 15.04 -8.25 -39.86
C ASP A 176 15.31 -9.01 -38.56
N SER A 177 15.79 -8.29 -37.55
CA SER A 177 16.13 -8.90 -36.25
C SER A 177 14.93 -9.52 -35.54
N ASN A 178 13.70 -9.09 -35.84
CA ASN A 178 12.52 -9.58 -35.13
C ASN A 178 12.00 -10.92 -35.68
N ARG A 179 12.61 -11.45 -36.75
CA ARG A 179 12.25 -12.78 -37.25
C ARG A 179 12.64 -13.85 -36.24
N GLU A 180 11.89 -14.95 -36.26
CA GLU A 180 12.22 -16.13 -35.48
C GLU A 180 13.59 -16.68 -35.91
N PRO A 181 14.42 -17.17 -34.97
CA PRO A 181 15.68 -17.82 -35.29
C PRO A 181 15.46 -19.03 -36.21
N HIS A 182 16.32 -19.17 -37.22
CA HIS A 182 16.27 -20.34 -38.09
C HIS A 182 16.77 -21.57 -37.33
N ALA A 183 15.93 -22.60 -37.17
CA ALA A 183 16.18 -23.75 -36.30
C ALA A 183 17.53 -24.46 -36.54
N ASN A 184 17.99 -24.49 -37.80
CA ASN A 184 19.25 -25.13 -38.19
C ASN A 184 20.37 -24.12 -38.47
N CYS A 185 20.27 -22.89 -37.96
CA CYS A 185 21.32 -21.89 -38.18
C CYS A 185 22.64 -22.37 -37.52
N PRO A 186 23.75 -22.49 -38.28
CA PRO A 186 25.03 -22.96 -37.75
C PRO A 186 25.66 -21.99 -36.75
N GLU A 187 25.32 -20.70 -36.83
CA GLU A 187 25.90 -19.65 -36.00
C GLU A 187 25.27 -19.56 -34.60
N CYS A 188 23.94 -19.53 -34.52
CA CYS A 188 23.24 -19.46 -33.23
C CYS A 188 22.69 -20.81 -32.76
N GLY A 189 22.90 -21.89 -33.52
CA GLY A 189 22.35 -23.22 -33.23
C GLY A 189 20.81 -23.26 -33.21
N GLY A 190 20.14 -22.30 -33.86
CA GLY A 190 18.69 -22.14 -33.80
C GLY A 190 18.14 -21.50 -32.52
N HIS A 191 19.00 -21.12 -31.57
CA HIS A 191 18.56 -20.51 -30.31
C HIS A 191 18.34 -19.00 -30.41
N GLY A 192 18.92 -18.34 -31.42
CA GLY A 192 18.89 -16.87 -31.54
C GLY A 192 19.64 -16.17 -30.41
N TYR A 193 19.33 -14.88 -30.22
CA TYR A 193 19.89 -14.07 -29.15
C TYR A 193 18.81 -13.43 -28.29
N PRO A 194 18.96 -13.42 -26.95
CA PRO A 194 18.02 -12.73 -26.08
C PRO A 194 18.16 -11.22 -26.23
N ARG A 195 17.02 -10.53 -26.31
CA ARG A 195 16.92 -9.07 -26.28
C ARG A 195 15.86 -8.66 -25.28
N VAL A 196 16.24 -7.77 -24.37
CA VAL A 196 15.29 -7.14 -23.45
C VAL A 196 14.59 -6.00 -24.18
N VAL A 197 13.26 -5.99 -24.15
CA VAL A 197 12.41 -4.94 -24.71
C VAL A 197 11.60 -4.32 -23.59
N LEU A 198 11.79 -3.02 -23.41
CA LEU A 198 10.97 -2.20 -22.52
C LEU A 198 9.79 -1.66 -23.33
N LYS A 199 8.56 -1.90 -22.86
CA LYS A 199 7.34 -1.48 -23.57
C LYS A 199 7.04 0.00 -23.34
N ASP A 200 6.29 0.60 -24.26
CA ASP A 200 5.88 2.01 -24.17
C ASP A 200 4.82 2.18 -23.07
N THR A 201 5.23 2.82 -21.97
CA THR A 201 4.38 3.00 -20.78
C THR A 201 3.17 3.91 -21.03
N ARG A 202 3.11 4.63 -22.15
CA ARG A 202 1.94 5.45 -22.54
C ARG A 202 0.77 4.61 -23.03
N LYS A 203 0.99 3.33 -23.35
CA LYS A 203 0.00 2.44 -24.00
C LYS A 203 -0.34 1.21 -23.16
N LEU A 204 -0.10 1.27 -21.85
CA LEU A 204 -0.35 0.14 -20.94
C LEU A 204 -1.84 -0.14 -20.77
N SER A 205 -2.18 -1.41 -20.59
CA SER A 205 -3.50 -1.78 -20.09
C SER A 205 -3.71 -1.24 -18.67
N ARG A 206 -4.97 -1.24 -18.21
CA ARG A 206 -5.28 -0.82 -16.82
C ARG A 206 -4.53 -1.66 -15.79
N GLY A 207 -4.43 -2.98 -16.00
CA GLY A 207 -3.69 -3.87 -15.09
C GLY A 207 -2.21 -3.55 -15.05
N ALA A 208 -1.57 -3.45 -16.23
CA ALA A 208 -0.14 -3.11 -16.31
C ALA A 208 0.16 -1.71 -15.75
N ALA A 209 -0.73 -0.74 -15.97
CA ALA A 209 -0.63 0.59 -15.38
C ALA A 209 -0.75 0.55 -13.84
N SER A 210 -1.66 -0.26 -13.29
CA SER A 210 -1.77 -0.47 -11.84
C SER A 210 -0.52 -1.11 -11.24
N LEU A 211 0.14 -2.03 -11.96
CA LEU A 211 1.37 -2.70 -11.53
C LEU A 211 2.61 -1.81 -11.65
N PHE A 212 2.64 -0.89 -12.62
CA PHE A 212 3.75 0.00 -12.88
C PHE A 212 3.96 1.00 -11.73
N ALA A 213 5.14 0.97 -11.10
CA ALA A 213 5.50 1.89 -10.03
C ALA A 213 6.37 3.06 -10.52
N GLY A 214 7.17 2.85 -11.56
CA GLY A 214 8.04 3.89 -12.11
C GLY A 214 9.18 3.36 -12.97
N VAL A 215 10.08 4.26 -13.34
CA VAL A 215 11.30 3.95 -14.09
C VAL A 215 12.50 4.58 -13.40
N LYS A 216 13.58 3.82 -13.27
CA LYS A 216 14.85 4.29 -12.72
C LYS A 216 15.94 4.19 -13.78
N GLN A 217 16.57 5.32 -14.08
CA GLN A 217 17.76 5.35 -14.93
C GLN A 217 19.01 5.18 -14.07
N THR A 218 19.82 4.18 -14.39
CA THR A 218 21.08 3.87 -13.72
C THR A 218 22.24 3.98 -14.71
N LYS A 219 23.47 3.94 -14.20
CA LYS A 219 24.67 3.85 -15.05
C LYS A 219 24.73 2.62 -15.95
N PHE A 220 23.94 1.58 -15.65
CA PHE A 220 23.89 0.33 -16.39
C PHE A 220 22.67 0.20 -17.30
N GLY A 221 21.78 1.21 -17.33
CA GLY A 221 20.58 1.20 -18.14
C GLY A 221 19.31 1.56 -17.37
N ILE A 222 18.18 1.23 -17.97
CA ILE A 222 16.84 1.59 -17.49
C ILE A 222 16.22 0.39 -16.76
N GLU A 223 15.73 0.61 -15.55
CA GLU A 223 15.05 -0.38 -14.72
C GLU A 223 13.58 0.03 -14.57
N ILE A 224 12.65 -0.87 -14.95
CA ILE A 224 11.22 -0.68 -14.69
C ILE A 224 10.90 -1.18 -13.29
N GLN A 225 10.33 -0.31 -12.47
CA GLN A 225 9.90 -0.62 -11.12
C GLN A 225 8.42 -1.01 -11.13
N MET A 226 8.10 -2.07 -10.39
CA MET A 226 6.74 -2.59 -10.24
C MET A 226 6.33 -2.59 -8.76
N HIS A 227 5.04 -2.47 -8.52
CA HIS A 227 4.47 -2.71 -7.21
C HIS A 227 4.58 -4.20 -6.83
N SER A 228 4.74 -4.47 -5.53
CA SER A 228 4.77 -5.84 -5.03
C SER A 228 3.37 -6.46 -5.12
N LYS A 229 3.26 -7.52 -5.94
CA LYS A 229 2.04 -8.33 -6.04
C LYS A 229 1.71 -9.01 -4.72
N ASP A 230 2.72 -9.47 -4.00
CA ASP A 230 2.53 -10.15 -2.70
C ASP A 230 1.91 -9.21 -1.67
N ALA A 231 2.37 -7.96 -1.61
CA ALA A 231 1.79 -6.96 -0.73
C ALA A 231 0.33 -6.62 -1.10
N ALA A 232 -0.03 -6.67 -2.38
CA ALA A 232 -1.41 -6.50 -2.84
C ALA A 232 -2.28 -7.73 -2.49
N MET A 233 -1.76 -8.95 -2.71
CA MET A 233 -2.41 -10.21 -2.34
C MET A 233 -2.67 -10.29 -0.84
N GLU A 234 -1.71 -9.91 -0.01
CA GLU A 234 -1.85 -9.94 1.44
C GLU A 234 -2.98 -9.01 1.92
N LYS A 235 -3.13 -7.83 1.31
CA LYS A 235 -4.24 -6.90 1.61
C LYS A 235 -5.59 -7.49 1.22
N LEU A 236 -5.66 -8.17 0.08
CA LEU A 236 -6.86 -8.88 -0.37
C LEU A 236 -7.21 -10.05 0.57
N PHE A 237 -6.22 -10.83 0.99
CA PHE A 237 -6.42 -11.94 1.92
C PHE A 237 -6.95 -11.48 3.28
N LYS A 238 -6.41 -10.37 3.81
CA LYS A 238 -6.92 -9.72 5.02
C LYS A 238 -8.37 -9.28 4.85
N HIS A 239 -8.70 -8.64 3.72
CA HIS A 239 -10.07 -8.20 3.46
C HIS A 239 -11.07 -9.36 3.37
N LEU A 240 -10.66 -10.49 2.77
CA LEU A 240 -11.49 -11.69 2.65
C LEU A 240 -11.54 -12.53 3.96
N GLY A 241 -10.84 -12.12 5.01
CA GLY A 241 -10.79 -12.82 6.29
C GLY A 241 -10.13 -14.20 6.23
N LEU A 242 -9.28 -14.46 5.22
CA LEU A 242 -8.63 -15.77 5.06
C LEU A 242 -7.75 -16.13 6.27
N TYR A 243 -7.04 -15.15 6.82
CA TYR A 243 -6.21 -15.35 8.02
C TYR A 243 -7.02 -15.58 9.30
N GLU A 244 -8.23 -15.03 9.40
CA GLU A 244 -9.10 -15.26 10.56
C GLU A 244 -9.64 -16.69 10.57
N LYS A 245 -9.98 -17.23 9.39
CA LYS A 245 -10.38 -18.63 9.24
C LYS A 245 -9.25 -19.59 9.62
N ASP A 246 -8.02 -19.30 9.22
CA ASP A 246 -6.85 -20.11 9.59
C ASP A 246 -6.58 -20.06 11.11
N ASN A 247 -6.73 -18.88 11.72
CA ASN A 247 -6.57 -18.72 13.18
C ASN A 247 -7.67 -19.45 13.96
N GLN A 248 -8.91 -19.47 13.47
CA GLN A 248 -10.03 -20.22 14.07
C GLN A 248 -9.83 -21.74 14.00
N GLN A 249 -9.07 -22.26 13.04
CA GLN A 249 -8.75 -23.69 12.95
C GLN A 249 -7.65 -24.12 13.94
N ARG A 250 -6.80 -23.18 14.38
CA ARG A 250 -5.69 -23.45 15.30
C ARG A 250 -6.07 -23.46 16.77
N VAL A 251 -7.25 -22.96 17.13
CA VAL A 251 -7.77 -23.14 18.50
C VAL A 251 -8.21 -24.57 18.68
N ASP A 252 -7.56 -25.28 19.60
CA ASP A 252 -7.93 -26.64 19.98
C ASP A 252 -9.43 -26.66 20.33
N PRO A 253 -10.25 -27.51 19.70
CA PRO A 253 -11.69 -27.60 19.99
C PRO A 253 -11.95 -27.80 21.48
N LEU A 254 -11.05 -28.48 22.20
CA LEU A 254 -11.12 -28.64 23.65
C LEU A 254 -10.89 -27.30 24.39
N ALA A 255 -9.90 -26.51 23.97
CA ALA A 255 -9.63 -25.21 24.57
C ALA A 255 -10.76 -24.20 24.30
N SER A 256 -11.38 -24.26 23.12
CA SER A 256 -12.55 -23.46 22.77
C SER A 256 -13.79 -23.84 23.61
N LEU A 257 -14.00 -25.15 23.81
CA LEU A 257 -15.05 -25.67 24.70
C LEU A 257 -14.83 -25.26 26.16
N LEU A 258 -13.60 -25.37 26.67
CA LEU A 258 -13.23 -24.98 28.02
C LEU A 258 -13.41 -23.47 28.26
N HIS A 259 -13.05 -22.62 27.29
CA HIS A 259 -13.32 -21.18 27.38
C HIS A 259 -14.81 -20.85 27.38
N THR A 260 -15.61 -21.62 26.63
CA THR A 260 -17.07 -21.46 26.59
C THR A 260 -17.72 -21.91 27.90
N ILE A 261 -17.20 -22.97 28.53
CA ILE A 261 -17.64 -23.45 29.85
C ILE A 261 -17.20 -22.47 30.95
N ALA A 262 -15.99 -21.91 30.88
CA ALA A 262 -15.47 -20.98 31.86
C ALA A 262 -16.17 -19.60 31.82
N ASN A 263 -16.59 -19.16 30.63
CA ASN A 263 -17.33 -17.90 30.45
C ASN A 263 -18.85 -18.07 30.47
N GLY A 264 -19.35 -19.31 30.35
CA GLY A 264 -20.75 -19.67 30.47
C GLY A 264 -21.17 -19.75 31.94
N ASN A 265 -22.18 -18.98 32.32
CA ASN A 265 -22.77 -19.01 33.66
C ASN A 265 -23.01 -20.46 34.11
N SER A 266 -22.52 -20.80 35.30
CA SER A 266 -22.38 -22.14 35.91
C SER A 266 -23.68 -22.92 36.18
N ASN A 267 -24.72 -22.74 35.36
CA ASN A 267 -26.02 -23.39 35.51
C ASN A 267 -26.21 -24.67 34.67
N GLY A 268 -25.17 -25.12 33.94
CA GLY A 268 -25.26 -26.30 33.06
C GLY A 268 -25.13 -27.67 33.74
N PHE A 269 -24.57 -27.73 34.95
CA PHE A 269 -24.40 -28.98 35.69
C PHE A 269 -25.16 -28.91 37.01
N LYS A 270 -26.39 -29.44 37.02
CA LYS A 270 -27.08 -29.76 38.27
C LYS A 270 -26.54 -31.11 38.75
N PRO A 271 -25.91 -31.21 39.93
CA PRO A 271 -25.54 -32.50 40.48
C PRO A 271 -26.81 -33.33 40.71
N VAL A 272 -26.90 -34.49 40.09
CA VAL A 272 -27.95 -35.47 40.35
C VAL A 272 -27.64 -36.11 41.70
N LYS A 273 -28.58 -36.04 42.65
CA LYS A 273 -28.37 -36.49 44.04
C LYS A 273 -28.25 -38.01 44.21
N HIS A 274 -28.47 -38.79 43.17
CA HIS A 274 -28.37 -40.24 43.24
C HIS A 274 -27.75 -40.77 41.96
N ASP A 275 -26.55 -41.32 42.10
CA ASP A 275 -25.89 -42.10 41.07
C ASP A 275 -26.46 -43.53 41.13
N PRO A 276 -27.12 -44.05 40.10
CA PRO A 276 -27.63 -45.42 40.08
C PRO A 276 -26.52 -46.48 39.87
N GLU A 277 -25.27 -46.09 39.59
CA GLU A 277 -24.15 -47.03 39.41
C GLU A 277 -23.28 -47.22 40.66
N HIS A 278 -23.51 -46.43 41.72
CA HIS A 278 -22.97 -46.70 43.05
C HIS A 278 -24.10 -47.08 44.01
N GLY A 279 -24.49 -48.36 43.96
CA GLY A 279 -25.26 -48.98 45.03
C GLY A 279 -24.40 -49.06 46.29
N GLU A 280 -24.84 -48.38 47.36
CA GLU A 280 -24.38 -48.65 48.72
C GLU A 280 -25.18 -49.85 49.26
N ASP A 281 -24.49 -50.96 49.48
CA ASP A 281 -24.80 -51.88 50.59
C ASP A 281 -24.15 -51.32 51.87
#